data_AF-A0A2V4DV84-F1
#
_entry.id   AF-A0A2V4DV84-F1
#
_cell.length_a   1.000
_cell.length_b   1.000
_cell.length_c   1.000
_cell.angle_alpha   90.00
_cell.angle_beta   90.00
_cell.angle_gamma   90.00
#
_symmetry.space_group_name_H-M   'P 1'
#
loop_
_entity.id
_entity.type
_entity.pdbx_description
1 polymer ?
#
loop_
_entity_poly.entity_id
_entity_poly.type
_entity_poly.pdbx_seq_one_letter_code
_entity_poly.pdbx_strand_id
1 'polypeptide(L)'
;MHLDLTKSEVTDSLLGSENMDNIKLLNVQSLDSHKRLEYLIRKVADFELIWSSYGDNGWLLLSDENGRRITPFWPEKEFVNEYNITHKYDYFAKKMDLYYFLDKWINGLAKDKIDIVLFPVKEKESIIISPLQLKALIENELEQYSIQEFDYDVVI
;
A
#
# COMPACT_ATOMS: atom_id res chain seq x y z
N MET A 1 36.87 16.31 1.62
CA MET A 1 36.30 17.07 0.50
C MET A 1 34.80 17.09 0.72
N HIS A 2 34.28 18.16 1.34
CA HIS A 2 32.85 18.34 1.55
C HIS A 2 32.32 18.98 0.27
N LEU A 3 31.41 18.30 -0.45
CA LEU A 3 30.71 18.92 -1.58
C LEU A 3 29.62 19.82 -0.99
N ASP A 4 29.87 21.13 -0.97
CA ASP A 4 28.81 22.11 -0.73
C ASP A 4 27.99 22.23 -2.01
N LEU A 5 26.84 21.54 -2.04
CA LEU A 5 25.85 21.70 -3.11
C LEU A 5 25.26 23.11 -3.03
N THR A 6 25.22 23.82 -4.16
CA THR A 6 24.71 25.19 -4.20
C THR A 6 23.18 25.19 -4.00
N LYS A 7 22.61 26.26 -3.44
CA LYS A 7 21.16 26.35 -3.19
C LYS A 7 20.30 26.08 -4.44
N SER A 8 20.82 26.37 -5.65
CA SER A 8 20.15 26.13 -6.93
C SER A 8 20.09 24.64 -7.30
N GLU A 9 21.17 23.89 -7.07
CA GLU A 9 21.23 22.45 -7.39
C GLU A 9 20.38 21.62 -6.42
N VAL A 10 20.32 22.04 -5.15
CA VAL A 10 19.43 21.45 -4.16
C VAL A 10 17.96 21.72 -4.54
N THR A 11 17.61 22.92 -5.01
CA THR A 11 16.23 23.20 -5.44
C THR A 11 15.82 22.44 -6.71
N ASP A 12 16.71 22.30 -7.70
CA ASP A 12 16.38 21.57 -8.94
C ASP A 12 16.26 20.06 -8.72
N SER A 13 17.09 19.47 -7.86
CA SER A 13 16.98 18.06 -7.49
C SER A 13 15.71 17.75 -6.70
N LEU A 14 15.32 18.63 -5.78
CA LEU A 14 14.05 18.52 -5.04
C LEU A 14 12.84 18.65 -5.98
N LEU A 15 12.83 19.65 -6.87
CA LEU A 15 11.77 19.81 -7.88
C LEU A 15 11.68 18.60 -8.83
N GLY A 16 12.81 18.00 -9.20
CA GLY A 16 12.85 16.77 -10.00
C GLY A 16 12.23 15.57 -9.27
N SER A 17 12.53 15.41 -7.97
CA SER A 17 11.97 14.32 -7.15
C SER A 17 10.47 14.48 -6.88
N GLU A 18 10.02 15.69 -6.50
CA GLU A 18 8.60 15.98 -6.26
C GLU A 18 7.75 15.80 -7.53
N ASN A 19 8.28 16.20 -8.69
CA ASN A 19 7.59 15.97 -9.96
C ASN A 19 7.50 14.48 -10.30
N MET A 20 8.54 13.69 -10.03
CA MET A 20 8.52 12.25 -10.27
C MET A 20 7.53 11.52 -9.37
N ASP A 21 7.48 11.87 -8.09
CA ASP A 21 6.53 11.32 -7.12
C ASP A 21 5.08 11.66 -7.51
N ASN A 22 4.83 12.90 -7.96
CA ASN A 22 3.53 13.31 -8.47
C ASN A 22 3.13 12.55 -9.75
N ILE A 23 4.07 12.36 -10.70
CA ILE A 23 3.80 11.58 -11.92
C ILE A 23 3.48 10.12 -11.58
N LYS A 24 4.25 9.50 -10.67
CA LYS A 24 3.99 8.14 -10.18
C LYS A 24 2.60 8.04 -9.54
N LEU A 25 2.28 8.96 -8.63
CA LEU A 25 1.01 9.00 -7.93
C LEU A 25 -0.17 8.99 -8.93
N LEU A 26 -0.14 9.92 -9.89
CA LEU A 26 -1.16 10.03 -10.93
C LEU A 26 -1.24 8.77 -11.80
N ASN A 27 -0.11 8.24 -12.26
CA ASN A 27 -0.08 7.06 -13.14
C ASN A 27 -0.64 5.82 -12.44
N VAL A 28 -0.23 5.55 -11.20
CA VAL A 28 -0.68 4.36 -10.47
C VAL A 28 -2.15 4.50 -10.05
N GLN A 29 -2.57 5.68 -9.61
CA GLN A 29 -3.98 5.94 -9.32
C GLN A 29 -4.85 5.91 -10.58
N SER A 30 -4.29 6.19 -11.76
CA SER A 30 -5.01 6.11 -13.04
C SER A 30 -5.45 4.69 -13.40
N LEU A 31 -4.72 3.68 -12.93
CA LEU A 31 -4.96 2.26 -13.21
C LEU A 31 -6.38 1.83 -12.81
N ASP A 32 -6.90 0.81 -13.49
CA ASP A 32 -8.12 0.12 -13.08
C ASP A 32 -7.92 -0.65 -11.75
N SER A 33 -9.03 -1.07 -11.14
CA SER A 33 -9.02 -1.68 -9.81
C SER A 33 -8.21 -2.97 -9.73
N HIS A 34 -8.21 -3.79 -10.79
CA HIS A 34 -7.42 -5.01 -10.86
C HIS A 34 -5.92 -4.72 -10.93
N LYS A 35 -5.49 -3.79 -11.77
CA LYS A 35 -4.08 -3.38 -11.84
C LYS A 35 -3.59 -2.71 -10.55
N ARG A 36 -4.45 -1.98 -9.84
CA ARG A 36 -4.10 -1.45 -8.51
C ARG A 36 -3.96 -2.55 -7.47
N LEU A 37 -4.78 -3.60 -7.53
CA LEU A 37 -4.61 -4.80 -6.72
C LEU A 37 -3.26 -5.48 -7.01
N GLU A 38 -2.95 -5.76 -8.29
CA GLU A 38 -1.67 -6.36 -8.68
C GLU A 38 -0.47 -5.52 -8.19
N TYR A 39 -0.56 -4.20 -8.37
CA TYR A 39 0.45 -3.27 -7.88
C TYR A 39 0.60 -3.34 -6.35
N LEU A 40 -0.52 -3.39 -5.62
CA LEU A 40 -0.52 -3.50 -4.17
C LEU A 40 0.18 -4.78 -3.73
N ILE A 41 -0.20 -5.94 -4.28
CA ILE A 41 0.34 -7.24 -3.88
C ILE A 41 1.85 -7.29 -4.11
N ARG A 42 2.31 -6.95 -5.31
CA ARG A 42 3.74 -6.96 -5.64
C ARG A 42 4.56 -6.02 -4.74
N LYS A 43 4.07 -4.79 -4.50
CA LYS A 43 4.78 -3.84 -3.65
C LYS A 43 4.79 -4.26 -2.17
N VAL A 44 3.68 -4.79 -1.67
CA VAL A 44 3.63 -5.29 -0.30
C VAL A 44 4.59 -6.46 -0.11
N ALA A 45 4.70 -7.37 -1.10
CA ALA A 45 5.66 -8.46 -1.10
C ALA A 45 7.11 -7.96 -1.19
N ASP A 46 7.43 -7.09 -2.16
CA ASP A 46 8.78 -6.53 -2.39
C ASP A 46 9.37 -5.84 -1.14
N PHE A 47 8.53 -5.08 -0.42
CA PHE A 47 8.99 -4.24 0.69
C PHE A 47 8.64 -4.80 2.06
N GLU A 48 7.87 -5.90 2.10
CA GLU A 48 7.34 -6.51 3.33
C GLU A 48 6.67 -5.49 4.26
N LEU A 49 6.03 -4.49 3.66
CA LEU A 49 5.36 -3.39 4.34
C LEU A 49 3.99 -3.15 3.72
N ILE A 50 2.99 -2.93 4.58
CA ILE A 50 1.65 -2.50 4.18
C ILE A 50 1.28 -1.22 4.91
N TRP A 51 0.55 -0.34 4.24
CA TRP A 51 0.20 0.98 4.77
C TRP A 51 -1.30 1.12 4.97
N SER A 52 -1.68 1.83 6.02
CA SER A 52 -3.05 2.29 6.23
C SER A 52 -3.06 3.66 6.90
N SER A 53 -4.24 4.22 7.05
CA SER A 53 -4.47 5.52 7.66
C SER A 53 -4.73 5.35 9.16
N TYR A 54 -4.08 6.16 9.99
CA TYR A 54 -4.19 6.11 11.46
C TYR A 54 -4.37 7.50 12.04
N GLY A 55 -5.25 7.63 13.03
CA GLY A 55 -5.52 8.87 13.75
C GLY A 55 -5.88 8.62 15.22
N ASP A 56 -6.47 9.62 15.87
CA ASP A 56 -6.78 9.56 17.31
C ASP A 56 -7.76 8.45 17.68
N ASN A 57 -8.67 8.10 16.76
CA ASN A 57 -9.64 7.02 16.94
C ASN A 57 -9.11 5.65 16.49
N GLY A 58 -7.80 5.53 16.23
CA GLY A 58 -7.15 4.33 15.75
C GLY A 58 -7.06 4.26 14.23
N TRP A 59 -7.18 3.05 13.69
CA TRP A 59 -7.07 2.78 12.26
C TRP A 59 -8.35 3.19 11.52
N LEU A 60 -8.20 3.68 10.29
CA LEU A 60 -9.33 4.11 9.48
C LEU A 60 -10.27 2.93 9.21
N LEU A 61 -11.53 3.12 9.56
CA LEU A 61 -12.60 2.15 9.37
C LEU A 61 -13.73 2.84 8.60
N LEU A 62 -14.17 2.22 7.52
CA LEU A 62 -15.20 2.72 6.63
C LEU A 62 -16.41 1.79 6.66
N SER A 63 -17.51 2.24 6.07
CA SER A 63 -18.68 1.42 5.78
C SER A 63 -18.95 1.46 4.28
N ASP A 64 -19.17 0.31 3.67
CA ASP A 64 -19.63 0.24 2.28
C ASP A 64 -21.10 0.65 2.15
N GLU A 65 -21.62 0.66 0.92
CA GLU A 65 -23.02 1.01 0.62
C GLU A 65 -24.06 0.11 1.32
N ASN A 66 -23.67 -1.10 1.73
CA ASN A 66 -24.51 -2.07 2.42
C ASN A 66 -24.31 -2.05 3.95
N GLY A 67 -23.53 -1.10 4.47
CA GLY A 67 -23.20 -0.99 5.89
C GLY A 67 -22.20 -2.04 6.39
N ARG A 68 -21.52 -2.76 5.50
CA ARG A 68 -20.43 -3.67 5.88
C ARG A 68 -19.22 -2.84 6.29
N ARG A 69 -18.59 -3.26 7.38
CA ARG A 69 -17.37 -2.63 7.88
C ARG A 69 -16.19 -3.03 7.01
N ILE A 70 -15.46 -2.05 6.50
CA ILE A 70 -14.28 -2.26 5.68
C ILE A 70 -13.11 -1.40 6.17
N THR A 71 -11.89 -1.91 6.03
CA THR A 71 -10.67 -1.14 6.32
C THR A 71 -9.80 -1.03 5.06
N PRO A 72 -9.26 0.15 4.74
CA PRO A 72 -8.45 0.34 3.55
C PRO A 72 -6.96 0.04 3.79
N PHE A 73 -6.29 -0.53 2.79
CA PHE A 73 -4.84 -0.71 2.77
C PHE A 73 -4.22 -0.27 1.44
N TRP A 74 -2.98 0.21 1.51
CA TRP A 74 -2.20 0.73 0.39
C TRP A 74 -0.78 0.16 0.39
N PRO A 75 -0.13 0.14 -0.79
CA PRO A 75 1.25 -0.34 -0.89
C PRO A 75 2.29 0.66 -0.36
N GLU A 76 2.00 1.96 -0.40
CA GLU A 76 2.99 3.01 -0.12
C GLU A 76 2.35 4.20 0.60
N LYS A 77 3.20 4.97 1.28
CA LYS A 77 2.83 6.08 2.16
C LYS A 77 2.11 7.20 1.41
N GLU A 78 2.58 7.52 0.22
CA GLU A 78 2.16 8.68 -0.58
C GLU A 78 0.68 8.54 -0.97
N PHE A 79 0.23 7.32 -1.28
CA PHE A 79 -1.16 7.04 -1.60
C PHE A 79 -2.10 7.21 -0.40
N VAL A 80 -1.65 6.85 0.81
CA VAL A 80 -2.44 7.08 2.02
C VAL A 80 -2.57 8.58 2.31
N ASN A 81 -1.47 9.32 2.16
CA ASN A 81 -1.46 10.77 2.35
C ASN A 81 -2.41 11.47 1.37
N GLU A 82 -2.33 11.14 0.08
CA GLU A 82 -3.25 11.67 -0.93
C GLU A 82 -4.70 11.35 -0.55
N TYR A 83 -4.99 10.09 -0.18
CA TYR A 83 -6.33 9.69 0.19
C TYR A 83 -6.87 10.48 1.39
N ASN A 84 -6.04 10.68 2.43
CA ASN A 84 -6.41 11.47 3.60
C ASN A 84 -6.67 12.93 3.25
N ILE A 85 -5.81 13.56 2.44
CA ILE A 85 -5.99 14.95 1.98
C ILE A 85 -7.30 15.08 1.19
N THR A 86 -7.51 14.19 0.24
CA THR A 86 -8.66 14.20 -0.67
C THR A 86 -9.99 14.01 0.05
N HIS A 87 -10.02 13.23 1.14
CA HIS A 87 -11.20 13.00 1.98
C HIS A 87 -11.25 13.90 3.22
N LYS A 88 -10.27 14.80 3.41
CA LYS A 88 -10.15 15.68 4.58
C LYS A 88 -10.13 14.92 5.91
N TYR A 89 -9.46 13.76 5.93
CA TYR A 89 -9.22 13.02 7.17
C TYR A 89 -8.05 13.62 7.95
N ASP A 90 -8.25 13.84 9.24
CA ASP A 90 -7.19 14.20 10.18
C ASP A 90 -6.44 12.94 10.66
N TYR A 91 -5.83 12.25 9.70
CA TYR A 91 -5.14 10.98 9.88
C TYR A 91 -3.79 11.06 9.16
N PHE A 92 -2.85 10.21 9.56
CA PHE A 92 -1.54 10.08 8.91
C PHE A 92 -1.30 8.67 8.39
N ALA A 93 -0.46 8.58 7.36
CA ALA A 93 -0.01 7.30 6.84
C ALA A 93 0.84 6.55 7.87
N LYS A 94 0.45 5.31 8.18
CA LYS A 94 1.14 4.45 9.14
C LYS A 94 1.45 3.10 8.49
N LYS A 95 2.73 2.75 8.50
CA LYS A 95 3.22 1.45 8.03
C LYS A 95 2.99 0.35 9.06
N MET A 96 2.89 -0.86 8.55
CA MET A 96 2.84 -2.09 9.33
C MET A 96 3.75 -3.13 8.68
N ASP A 97 4.49 -3.83 9.51
CA ASP A 97 5.26 -5.01 9.11
C ASP A 97 4.31 -6.06 8.52
N LEU A 98 4.69 -6.64 7.38
CA LEU A 98 3.85 -7.58 6.66
C LEU A 98 3.60 -8.86 7.46
N TYR A 99 4.61 -9.43 8.10
CA TYR A 99 4.46 -10.68 8.85
C TYR A 99 3.57 -10.49 10.08
N TYR A 100 3.73 -9.36 10.79
CA TYR A 100 2.81 -8.97 11.85
C TYR A 100 1.38 -8.79 11.33
N PHE A 101 1.21 -8.18 10.15
CA PHE A 101 -0.10 -8.04 9.52
C PHE A 101 -0.72 -9.41 9.21
N LEU A 102 0.02 -10.32 8.58
CA LEU A 102 -0.45 -11.66 8.22
C LEU A 102 -0.80 -12.52 9.44
N ASP A 103 -0.02 -12.45 10.52
CA ASP A 103 -0.22 -13.26 11.72
C ASP A 103 -1.32 -12.69 12.65
N LYS A 104 -1.34 -11.37 12.88
CA LYS A 104 -2.25 -10.75 13.86
C LYS A 104 -3.45 -10.09 13.22
N TRP A 105 -3.23 -9.27 12.20
CA TRP A 105 -4.29 -8.44 11.63
C TRP A 105 -5.29 -9.24 10.82
N ILE A 106 -4.83 -10.13 9.95
CA ILE A 106 -5.73 -10.96 9.13
C ILE A 106 -6.71 -11.73 10.02
N ASN A 107 -6.20 -12.36 11.08
CA ASN A 107 -7.00 -13.12 12.02
C ASN A 107 -7.98 -12.25 12.81
N GLY A 108 -7.54 -11.07 13.26
CA GLY A 108 -8.39 -10.09 13.96
C GLY A 108 -9.53 -9.58 13.08
N LEU A 109 -9.22 -9.13 11.86
CA LEU A 109 -10.21 -8.63 10.90
C LEU A 109 -11.24 -9.70 10.53
N ALA A 110 -10.79 -10.94 10.30
CA ALA A 110 -11.67 -12.06 9.98
C ALA A 110 -12.63 -12.36 11.14
N LYS A 111 -12.14 -12.36 12.39
CA LYS A 111 -12.95 -12.56 13.59
C LYS A 111 -14.00 -11.46 13.76
N ASP A 112 -13.62 -10.21 13.48
CA ASP A 112 -14.47 -9.04 13.64
C ASP A 112 -15.40 -8.79 12.44
N LYS A 113 -15.34 -9.66 11.41
CA LYS A 113 -16.09 -9.56 10.15
C LYS A 113 -15.88 -8.22 9.45
N ILE A 114 -14.63 -7.78 9.41
CA ILE A 114 -14.21 -6.56 8.71
C ILE A 114 -13.52 -6.98 7.42
N ASP A 115 -14.10 -6.60 6.28
CA ASP A 115 -13.50 -6.85 4.97
C ASP A 115 -12.44 -5.78 4.66
N ILE A 116 -11.66 -6.01 3.61
CA ILE A 116 -10.56 -5.13 3.21
C ILE A 116 -10.91 -4.49 1.87
N VAL A 117 -10.81 -3.16 1.80
CA VAL A 117 -10.82 -2.43 0.53
C VAL A 117 -9.40 -2.16 0.07
N LEU A 118 -9.07 -2.63 -1.12
CA LEU A 118 -7.71 -2.60 -1.64
C LEU A 118 -7.47 -1.33 -2.45
N PHE A 119 -6.51 -0.54 -2.00
CA PHE A 119 -6.03 0.67 -2.67
C PHE A 119 -7.18 1.53 -3.23
N PRO A 120 -8.09 2.03 -2.35
CA PRO A 120 -9.16 2.89 -2.81
C PRO A 120 -8.60 4.23 -3.31
N VAL A 121 -9.20 4.70 -4.39
CA VAL A 121 -8.95 6.02 -5.00
C VAL A 121 -10.31 6.70 -5.10
N LYS A 122 -10.37 8.00 -4.80
CA LYS A 122 -11.63 8.75 -4.83
C LYS A 122 -12.30 8.62 -6.21
N GLU A 123 -13.62 8.44 -6.20
CA GLU A 123 -14.45 8.33 -7.41
C GLU A 123 -14.07 7.18 -8.35
N LYS A 124 -13.31 6.17 -7.86
CA LYS A 124 -12.98 4.96 -8.60
C LYS A 124 -13.47 3.71 -7.91
N GLU A 125 -13.85 2.73 -8.72
CA GLU A 125 -14.16 1.38 -8.24
C GLU A 125 -12.96 0.80 -7.49
N SER A 126 -13.24 0.11 -6.39
CA SER A 126 -12.23 -0.53 -5.54
C SER A 126 -12.62 -1.98 -5.30
N ILE A 127 -11.63 -2.85 -5.18
CA ILE A 127 -11.86 -4.26 -4.88
C ILE A 127 -12.00 -4.42 -3.38
N ILE A 128 -13.09 -5.05 -2.94
CA ILE A 128 -13.30 -5.46 -1.56
C ILE A 128 -13.16 -6.97 -1.47
N ILE A 129 -12.28 -7.47 -0.61
CA ILE A 129 -12.05 -8.90 -0.37
C ILE A 129 -11.99 -9.21 1.12
N SER A 130 -12.20 -10.48 1.46
CA SER A 130 -12.00 -10.95 2.83
C SER A 130 -10.52 -10.93 3.22
N PRO A 131 -10.21 -10.84 4.54
CA PRO A 131 -8.83 -10.92 5.01
C PRO A 131 -8.10 -12.20 4.56
N LEU A 132 -8.76 -13.35 4.58
CA LEU A 132 -8.15 -14.62 4.18
C LEU A 132 -7.82 -14.66 2.68
N GLN A 133 -8.62 -14.02 1.84
CA GLN A 133 -8.31 -13.88 0.41
C GLN A 133 -7.08 -13.00 0.20
N LEU A 134 -6.96 -11.88 0.92
CA LEU A 134 -5.78 -11.02 0.81
C LEU A 134 -4.51 -11.77 1.25
N LYS A 135 -4.60 -12.50 2.37
CA LYS A 135 -3.51 -13.33 2.86
C LYS A 135 -3.02 -14.31 1.79
N ALA A 136 -3.92 -15.07 1.18
CA ALA A 136 -3.57 -16.03 0.14
C ALA A 136 -2.89 -15.36 -1.08
N LEU A 137 -3.37 -14.18 -1.49
CA LEU A 137 -2.75 -13.44 -2.60
C LEU A 137 -1.32 -13.01 -2.28
N ILE A 138 -1.08 -12.52 -1.07
CA ILE A 138 0.25 -12.08 -0.63
C ILE A 138 1.19 -13.29 -0.47
N GLU A 139 0.75 -14.37 0.16
CA GLU A 139 1.57 -15.58 0.35
C GLU A 139 1.97 -16.19 -0.99
N ASN A 140 1.05 -16.27 -1.96
CA ASN A 140 1.37 -16.73 -3.32
C ASN A 140 2.41 -15.85 -4.02
N GLU A 141 2.38 -14.53 -3.81
CA GLU A 141 3.37 -13.61 -4.37
C GLU A 141 4.74 -13.81 -3.70
N LEU A 142 4.79 -13.92 -2.37
CA LEU A 142 6.03 -14.17 -1.62
C LEU A 142 6.71 -15.50 -2.01
N GLU A 143 5.93 -16.53 -2.32
CA GLU A 143 6.45 -17.82 -2.80
C GLU A 143 7.19 -17.70 -4.13
N GLN A 144 6.80 -16.78 -5.02
CA GLN A 144 7.50 -16.56 -6.29
C GLN A 144 8.95 -16.11 -6.07
N TYR A 145 9.22 -15.34 -5.02
CA TYR A 145 10.57 -14.91 -4.66
C TYR A 145 11.38 -16.06 -4.04
N SER A 146 10.72 -16.95 -3.30
CA SER A 146 11.36 -18.13 -2.69
C SER A 146 11.84 -19.15 -3.73
N ILE A 147 11.22 -19.18 -4.92
CA ILE A 147 11.59 -20.10 -6.01
C ILE A 147 12.75 -19.53 -6.85
N GLN A 148 12.89 -18.20 -6.94
CA GLN A 148 13.94 -17.55 -7.73
C GLN A 148 15.34 -17.66 -7.10
N GLU A 149 15.45 -17.83 -5.78
CA GLU A 149 16.75 -18.01 -5.11
C GLU A 149 17.43 -19.36 -5.39
N PHE A 150 16.70 -20.37 -5.91
CA PHE A 150 17.24 -21.70 -6.19
C PHE A 150 17.71 -21.91 -7.64
N ASP A 151 17.55 -20.93 -8.55
CA ASP A 151 17.90 -21.08 -9.97
C ASP A 151 19.31 -20.58 -10.32
N TYR A 152 20.10 -20.15 -9.32
CA TYR A 152 21.49 -19.67 -9.51
C TYR A 152 22.58 -20.75 -9.29
N ASP A 153 22.21 -21.97 -8.89
CA ASP A 153 23.18 -23.03 -8.53
C ASP A 153 23.37 -24.16 -9.56
N VAL A 154 22.98 -23.96 -10.83
CA VAL A 154 23.29 -24.92 -11.91
C VAL A 154 24.07 -24.27 -13.05
N VAL A 155 25.30 -23.85 -12.75
CA VAL A 155 26.40 -23.85 -13.73
C VAL A 155 27.68 -24.32 -13.03
N ILE A 156 27.90 -25.63 -13.03
CA ILE A 156 29.23 -26.25 -12.83
C ILE A 156 29.44 -27.31 -13.89
#